data_AF-A0A523IX38-F1
#
_entry.id   AF-A0A523IX38-F1
#
_cell.length_a   1.000
_cell.length_b   1.000
_cell.length_c   1.000
_cell.angle_alpha   90.00
_cell.angle_beta   90.00
_cell.angle_gamma   90.00
#
_symmetry.space_group_name_H-M   'P 1'
#
loop_
_entity.id
_entity.type
_entity.pdbx_description
1 polymer ?
#
loop_
_entity_poly.entity_id
_entity_poly.type
_entity_poly.pdbx_seq_one_letter_code
_entity_poly.pdbx_strand_id
1 'polypeptide(L)'
;MKKAESLQDFLTSEGYIKVQMKRSVAGHFEIDAEVERIAAFLLLVDTGAGKTVLHTETAELLGIAWRILLKVVEEAGQRGPP
;
A
#
# COMPACT_ATOMS: atom_id res chain seq x y z
N MET A 1 -5.58 -0.46 40.28
CA MET A 1 -5.20 0.39 39.13
C MET A 1 -5.32 -0.45 37.87
N LYS A 2 -6.15 -0.05 36.89
CA LYS A 2 -6.08 -0.66 35.55
C LYS A 2 -4.67 -0.38 35.01
N LYS A 3 -3.95 -1.43 34.62
CA LYS A 3 -2.64 -1.32 33.98
C LYS A 3 -2.82 -0.40 32.77
N ALA A 4 -2.00 0.65 32.64
CA ALA A 4 -2.02 1.46 31.43
C ALA A 4 -1.72 0.50 30.28
N GLU A 5 -2.69 0.33 29.37
CA GLU A 5 -2.46 -0.39 28.12
C GLU A 5 -1.26 0.28 27.46
N SER A 6 -0.26 -0.51 27.08
CA SER A 6 0.90 0.07 26.42
C SER A 6 0.44 0.70 25.11
N LEU A 7 1.16 1.73 24.62
CA LEU A 7 0.85 2.31 23.30
C LEU A 7 0.80 1.24 22.21
N GLN A 8 1.63 0.20 22.33
CA GLN A 8 1.61 -0.94 21.42
C GLN A 8 0.30 -1.72 21.51
N ASP A 9 -0.19 -2.00 22.73
CA ASP A 9 -1.44 -2.73 22.93
C ASP A 9 -2.62 -1.95 22.36
N PHE A 10 -2.66 -0.64 22.62
CA PHE A 10 -3.67 0.27 22.08
C PHE A 10 -3.63 0.32 20.54
N LEU A 11 -2.45 0.54 19.93
CA LEU A 11 -2.33 0.57 18.48
C LEU A 11 -2.74 -0.78 17.86
N THR A 12 -2.39 -1.89 18.50
CA THR A 12 -2.77 -3.22 18.02
C THR A 12 -4.28 -3.44 18.14
N SER A 13 -4.93 -2.98 19.22
CA SER A 13 -6.39 -3.08 19.38
C SER A 13 -7.16 -2.23 18.36
N GLU A 14 -6.58 -1.10 17.93
CA GLU A 14 -7.12 -0.28 16.84
C GLU A 14 -6.81 -0.83 15.44
N GLY A 15 -6.16 -2.01 15.35
CA GLY A 15 -5.88 -2.70 14.09
C GLY A 15 -4.60 -2.25 13.39
N TYR A 16 -3.75 -1.43 14.03
CA TYR A 16 -2.44 -1.11 13.50
C TYR A 16 -1.47 -2.27 13.69
N ILE A 17 -0.64 -2.50 12.66
CA ILE A 17 0.42 -3.49 12.69
C ILE A 17 1.79 -2.82 12.69
N LYS A 18 2.75 -3.45 13.37
CA LYS A 18 4.15 -3.05 13.28
C LYS A 18 4.75 -3.61 11.99
N VAL A 19 5.19 -2.72 11.11
CA VAL A 19 5.96 -3.08 9.91
C VAL A 19 7.43 -2.78 10.16
N GLN A 20 8.30 -3.74 9.90
CA GLN A 20 9.75 -3.52 9.97
C GLN A 20 10.22 -2.80 8.71
N MET A 21 10.97 -1.72 8.90
CA MET A 21 11.52 -0.90 7.83
C MET A 21 13.03 -1.15 7.74
N LYS A 22 13.55 -1.27 6.53
CA LYS A 22 14.99 -1.36 6.25
C LYS A 22 15.48 0.02 5.83
N ARG A 23 16.65 0.44 6.32
CA ARG A 23 17.31 1.64 5.82
C ARG A 23 18.29 1.24 4.72
N SER A 24 18.11 1.77 3.53
CA SER A 24 18.96 1.48 2.38
C SER A 24 20.30 2.19 2.48
N VAL A 25 21.26 1.78 1.66
CA VAL A 25 22.59 2.43 1.58
C VAL A 25 22.48 3.90 1.16
N ALA A 26 21.50 4.22 0.31
CA ALA A 26 21.19 5.59 -0.09
C ALA A 26 20.49 6.41 1.03
N GLY A 27 20.16 5.78 2.16
CA GLY A 27 19.58 6.43 3.33
C GLY A 27 18.05 6.53 3.32
N HIS A 28 17.39 5.91 2.35
CA HIS A 28 15.92 5.82 2.30
C HIS A 28 15.40 4.71 3.20
N PHE A 29 14.13 4.82 3.59
CA PHE A 29 13.44 3.70 4.22
C PHE A 29 12.68 2.88 3.20
N GLU A 30 12.81 1.58 3.30
CA GLU A 30 12.21 0.59 2.42
C GLU A 30 11.38 -0.41 3.23
N ILE A 31 10.26 -0.85 2.67
CA ILE A 31 9.44 -1.94 3.21
C ILE A 31 9.25 -3.01 2.14
N ASP A 32 9.29 -4.28 2.56
CA ASP A 32 8.86 -5.38 1.72
C ASP A 32 7.33 -5.38 1.68
N ALA A 33 6.75 -5.36 0.48
CA ALA A 33 5.31 -5.39 0.29
C ALA A 33 4.91 -6.51 -0.67
N GLU A 34 3.80 -7.18 -0.39
CA GLU A 34 3.18 -8.17 -1.25
C GLU A 34 1.80 -7.65 -1.66
N VAL A 35 1.49 -7.69 -2.96
CA VAL A 35 0.16 -7.33 -3.46
C VAL A 35 -0.43 -8.55 -4.14
N GLU A 36 -1.60 -8.98 -3.64
CA GLU A 36 -2.41 -10.03 -4.26
C GLU A 36 -1.65 -11.35 -4.50
N ARG A 37 -0.72 -11.69 -3.60
CA ARG A 37 0.14 -12.90 -3.71
C ARG A 37 1.10 -12.92 -4.90
N ILE A 38 1.25 -11.79 -5.58
CA ILE A 38 2.18 -11.62 -6.69
C ILE A 38 3.35 -10.79 -6.16
N ALA A 39 4.51 -11.47 -6.08
CA ALA A 39 5.87 -11.01 -5.84
C ALA A 39 6.09 -9.83 -4.86
N ALA A 40 6.91 -10.07 -3.84
CA ALA A 40 7.42 -9.03 -2.96
C ALA A 40 8.17 -7.94 -3.75
N PHE A 41 7.76 -6.68 -3.61
CA PHE A 41 8.49 -5.54 -4.13
C PHE A 41 8.81 -4.55 -3.01
N LEU A 42 9.96 -3.90 -3.16
CA LEU A 42 10.43 -2.89 -2.22
C LEU A 42 9.68 -1.58 -2.47
N LEU A 43 8.97 -1.11 -1.46
CA LEU A 43 8.38 0.22 -1.46
C LEU A 43 9.30 1.19 -0.72
N LEU A 44 9.59 2.32 -1.35
CA LEU A 44 10.22 3.46 -0.71
C LEU A 44 9.19 4.25 0.09
N VAL A 45 9.55 4.61 1.32
CA VAL A 45 8.73 5.50 2.15
C VAL A 45 9.08 6.95 1.84
N ASP A 46 8.13 7.65 1.23
CA ASP A 46 8.21 9.07 0.93
C ASP A 46 7.07 9.82 1.64
N THR A 47 7.40 10.56 2.70
CA THR A 47 6.42 11.34 3.48
C THR A 47 5.96 12.61 2.76
N GLY A 48 6.64 13.01 1.68
CA GLY A 48 6.22 14.12 0.81
C GLY A 48 5.23 13.70 -0.27
N ALA A 49 5.06 12.40 -0.52
CA ALA A 49 4.16 11.89 -1.54
C ALA A 49 2.69 11.91 -1.06
N GLY A 50 1.82 12.64 -1.77
CA GLY A 50 0.38 12.65 -1.51
C GLY A 50 -0.36 11.41 -2.05
N LYS A 51 0.32 10.57 -2.83
CA LYS A 51 -0.22 9.31 -3.41
C LYS A 51 0.89 8.28 -3.48
N THR A 52 0.55 7.00 -3.32
CA THR A 52 1.43 5.89 -3.65
C THR A 52 1.56 5.75 -5.16
N VAL A 53 2.78 5.60 -5.65
CA VAL A 53 3.09 5.43 -7.07
C VAL A 53 3.73 4.05 -7.27
N LEU A 54 3.35 3.38 -8.34
CA LEU A 54 3.98 2.14 -8.80
C LEU A 54 4.59 2.38 -10.17
N HIS A 55 5.73 1.74 -10.43
CA HIS A 55 6.30 1.69 -11.77
C HIS A 55 5.35 0.92 -12.70
N THR A 56 5.25 1.32 -13.97
CA THR A 56 4.30 0.74 -14.92
C THR A 56 4.49 -0.78 -15.07
N GLU A 57 5.74 -1.22 -15.21
CA GLU A 57 6.13 -2.63 -15.30
C GLU A 57 5.71 -3.41 -14.04
N THR A 58 5.82 -2.81 -12.86
CA THR A 58 5.31 -3.42 -11.61
C THR A 58 3.79 -3.53 -11.64
N ALA A 59 3.07 -2.49 -12.08
CA ALA A 59 1.62 -2.51 -12.18
C ALA A 59 1.10 -3.53 -13.20
N GLU A 60 1.83 -3.75 -14.30
CA GLU A 60 1.57 -4.77 -15.31
C GLU A 60 1.80 -6.17 -14.74
N LEU A 61 2.94 -6.42 -14.07
CA LEU A 61 3.24 -7.70 -13.41
C LEU A 61 2.19 -8.08 -12.37
N LEU A 62 1.70 -7.10 -11.61
CA LEU A 62 0.66 -7.32 -10.60
C LEU A 62 -0.74 -7.49 -11.21
N GLY A 63 -0.88 -7.37 -12.53
CA GLY A 63 -2.18 -7.39 -13.20
C GLY A 63 -3.11 -6.27 -12.70
N ILE A 64 -2.56 -5.16 -12.21
CA ILE A 64 -3.37 -4.04 -11.70
C ILE A 64 -3.87 -3.18 -12.87
N ALA A 65 -3.07 -3.07 -13.95
CA ALA A 65 -3.42 -2.28 -15.13
C ALA A 65 -4.79 -2.69 -15.73
N TRP A 66 -5.06 -3.99 -15.90
CA TRP A 66 -6.34 -4.47 -16.43
C TRP A 66 -7.50 -4.26 -15.44
N ARG A 67 -7.26 -4.36 -14.13
CA ARG A 67 -8.28 -4.18 -13.09
C ARG A 67 -8.69 -2.72 -12.94
N ILE A 68 -7.74 -1.78 -13.07
CA ILE A 68 -8.06 -0.34 -13.11
C ILE A 68 -8.89 -0.04 -14.36
N LEU A 69 -8.51 -0.59 -15.53
CA LEU A 69 -9.30 -0.42 -16.74
C LEU A 69 -10.73 -0.94 -16.58
N LEU A 70 -10.91 -2.13 -15.99
CA LEU A 70 -12.25 -2.67 -15.71
C LEU A 70 -13.04 -1.81 -14.74
N LYS A 71 -12.45 -1.33 -13.65
CA LYS A 71 -13.14 -0.42 -12.71
C LYS A 71 -13.55 0.89 -13.38
N VAL A 72 -12.68 1.47 -14.21
CA VAL A 72 -13.01 2.68 -14.97
C VAL A 72 -14.15 2.42 -15.96
N VAL A 73 -14.16 1.27 -16.63
CA VAL A 73 -15.25 0.86 -17.55
C VAL A 73 -16.55 0.60 -16.77
N GLU A 74 -16.50 -0.04 -15.61
CA GLU A 74 -17.66 -0.26 -14.73
C GLU A 74 -18.22 1.07 -14.22
N GLU A 75 -17.37 1.98 -13.73
CA GLU A 75 -17.79 3.31 -13.26
C GLU A 75 -18.34 4.17 -14.40
N ALA A 76 -17.74 4.08 -15.59
CA ALA A 76 -18.25 4.75 -16.79
C ALA A 76 -19.57 4.14 -17.29
N GLY A 77 -19.77 2.84 -17.13
CA GLY A 77 -21.04 2.16 -17.45
C GLY A 77 -22.16 2.46 -16.47
N GLN A 78 -21.83 2.73 -15.20
CA GLN A 78 -22.81 3.14 -14.17
C GLN A 78 -23.21 4.61 -14.29
N ARG A 79 -22.33 5.46 -14.82
CA ARG A 79 -22.67 6.81 -15.27
C ARG A 79 -23.25 6.71 -16.67
N GLY A 80 -24.55 6.41 -16.78
CA GLY A 80 -25.26 6.44 -18.07
C GLY A 80 -24.96 7.72 -18.88
N PRO A 81 -25.21 7.72 -20.20
CA PRO A 81 -24.87 8.86 -21.06
C PRO A 81 -25.47 10.17 -20.53
N PRO A 82 -24.81 11.32 -20.78
CA PRO A 82 -25.19 12.62 -20.23
C PRO A 82 -26.62 13.03 -20.56
#